data_AF-A0A1Y1K0I3-F1
#
_entry.id   AF-A0A1Y1K0I3-F1
#
_cell.length_a   1.000
_cell.length_b   1.000
_cell.length_c   1.000
_cell.angle_alpha   90.00
_cell.angle_beta   90.00
_cell.angle_gamma   90.00
#
_symmetry.space_group_name_H-M   'P 1'
#
loop_
_entity.id
_entity.type
_entity.pdbx_description
1 polymer ?
#
loop_
_entity_poly.entity_id
_entity_poly.type
_entity_poly.pdbx_seq_one_letter_code
_entity_poly.pdbx_strand_id
1 'polypeptide(L)'
;MATSTPSEEANVTKIEAGSLELEARLPNDEEKAELDKIKDKYKKPAAGTFYLIYVVLNTVMLCVGIITAQDCPINPKIPIYLAVAGAVGIVSKLLPFINYKLQLNVLQWIAYLLYVFEFAWMIAGSVWIYSIYQPNYHPSEGPHCDKTAYLLAFWLLTINYIYIGLTILFTCCILGCLLVCVAKFINFCKSIED
;
A
#
# COMPACT_ATOMS: atom_id res chain seq x y z
N MET A 1 44.09 -38.89 35.51
CA MET A 1 44.25 -39.58 34.22
C MET A 1 42.89 -40.14 33.84
N ALA A 2 42.08 -39.37 33.10
CA ALA A 2 40.86 -39.91 32.51
C ALA A 2 41.26 -40.47 31.13
N THR A 3 41.23 -41.79 31.01
CA THR A 3 41.42 -42.51 29.75
C THR A 3 40.17 -42.31 28.89
N SER A 4 40.29 -41.56 27.79
CA SER A 4 39.27 -41.46 26.75
C SER A 4 39.08 -42.83 26.08
N THR A 5 37.84 -43.16 25.74
CA THR A 5 37.51 -44.43 25.07
C THR A 5 37.71 -44.30 23.55
N PRO A 6 38.11 -45.38 22.84
CA PRO A 6 38.43 -45.32 21.39
C PRO A 6 37.29 -44.83 20.48
N SER A 7 36.04 -44.88 20.96
CA SER A 7 34.85 -44.40 20.22
C SER A 7 34.69 -42.87 20.25
N GLU A 8 35.28 -42.20 21.23
CA GLU A 8 35.12 -40.75 21.43
C GLU A 8 36.05 -39.96 20.50
N GLU A 9 37.30 -40.42 20.34
CA GLU A 9 38.28 -39.81 19.43
C GLU A 9 37.84 -39.90 17.95
N ALA A 10 37.26 -41.02 17.52
CA ALA A 10 36.77 -41.20 16.15
C ALA A 10 35.59 -40.27 15.80
N ASN A 11 34.78 -39.89 16.79
CA ASN A 11 33.65 -38.97 16.59
C ASN A 11 34.14 -37.52 16.49
N VAL A 12 35.14 -37.15 17.29
CA VAL A 12 35.80 -35.84 17.23
C VAL A 12 36.44 -35.61 15.86
N THR A 13 37.15 -36.60 15.31
CA THR A 13 37.79 -36.46 13.99
C THR A 13 36.78 -36.27 12.85
N LYS A 14 35.60 -36.90 12.95
CA LYS A 14 34.52 -36.76 11.95
C LYS A 14 33.85 -35.39 12.03
N ILE A 15 33.73 -34.84 13.24
CA ILE A 15 33.20 -33.49 13.48
C ILE A 15 34.18 -32.43 12.96
N GLU A 16 35.48 -32.58 13.20
CA GLU A 16 36.51 -31.66 12.71
C GLU A 16 36.59 -31.64 11.17
N ALA A 17 36.53 -32.82 10.53
CA ALA A 17 36.51 -32.91 9.06
C ALA A 17 35.27 -32.20 8.46
N GLY A 18 34.10 -32.37 9.09
CA GLY A 18 32.87 -31.68 8.67
C GLY A 18 32.91 -30.17 8.92
N SER A 19 33.56 -29.73 9.99
CA SER A 19 33.73 -28.30 10.30
C SER A 19 34.66 -27.61 9.29
N LEU A 20 35.73 -28.29 8.85
CA LEU A 20 36.65 -27.81 7.82
C LEU A 20 36.00 -27.69 6.44
N GLU A 21 35.18 -28.68 6.05
CA GLU A 21 34.39 -28.59 4.80
C GLU A 21 33.31 -27.50 4.86
N LEU A 22 32.77 -27.22 6.05
CA LEU A 22 31.81 -26.14 6.27
C LEU A 22 32.49 -24.77 6.18
N GLU A 23 33.67 -24.60 6.79
CA GLU A 23 34.47 -23.38 6.71
C GLU A 23 34.88 -23.06 5.26
N ALA A 24 35.22 -24.08 4.47
CA ALA A 24 35.55 -23.95 3.05
C ALA A 24 34.33 -23.63 2.16
N ARG A 25 33.11 -23.89 2.65
CA ARG A 25 31.84 -23.62 1.95
C ARG A 25 31.18 -22.33 2.44
N LEU A 26 31.66 -21.75 3.54
CA LEU A 26 31.28 -20.41 3.97
C LEU A 26 31.91 -19.41 2.98
N PRO A 27 31.10 -18.53 2.37
CA PRO A 27 31.64 -17.44 1.57
C PRO A 27 32.61 -16.65 2.44
N ASN A 28 33.79 -16.33 1.91
CA ASN A 28 34.76 -15.52 2.64
C ASN A 28 34.12 -14.18 3.04
N ASP A 29 34.62 -13.57 4.12
CA ASP A 29 34.02 -12.34 4.69
C ASP A 29 33.91 -11.20 3.66
N GLU A 30 34.76 -11.23 2.62
CA GLU A 30 34.75 -10.30 1.49
C GLU A 30 33.59 -10.56 0.52
N GLU A 31 33.34 -11.81 0.12
CA GLU A 31 32.21 -12.19 -0.75
C GLU A 31 30.86 -12.02 -0.04
N LYS A 32 30.80 -12.28 1.27
CA LYS A 32 29.63 -11.97 2.09
C LYS A 32 29.37 -10.46 2.14
N ALA A 33 30.40 -9.64 2.29
CA ALA A 33 30.28 -8.19 2.26
C ALA A 33 29.86 -7.65 0.87
N GLU A 34 30.34 -8.25 -0.22
CA GLU A 34 29.91 -7.94 -1.60
C GLU A 34 28.45 -8.35 -1.83
N LEU A 35 28.05 -9.55 -1.40
CA LEU A 35 26.67 -10.03 -1.50
C LEU A 35 25.71 -9.20 -0.65
N ASP A 36 26.13 -8.76 0.53
CA ASP A 36 25.33 -7.91 1.40
C ASP A 36 25.17 -6.50 0.81
N LYS A 37 26.19 -5.95 0.13
CA LYS A 37 26.06 -4.71 -0.66
C LYS A 37 25.11 -4.87 -1.84
N ILE A 38 25.18 -5.99 -2.57
CA ILE A 38 24.26 -6.29 -3.70
C ILE A 38 22.83 -6.45 -3.16
N LYS A 39 22.66 -7.19 -2.06
CA LYS A 39 21.36 -7.33 -1.39
C LYS A 39 20.85 -6.00 -0.91
N ASP A 40 21.66 -5.11 -0.33
CA ASP A 40 21.20 -3.79 0.13
C ASP A 40 20.80 -2.88 -1.04
N LYS A 41 21.52 -2.97 -2.17
CA LYS A 41 21.18 -2.28 -3.42
C LYS A 41 19.88 -2.80 -4.05
N TYR A 42 19.55 -4.08 -3.85
CA TYR A 42 18.32 -4.71 -4.32
C TYR A 42 17.19 -4.68 -3.28
N LYS A 43 17.53 -4.49 -2.00
CA LYS A 43 16.64 -4.41 -0.84
C LYS A 43 16.28 -2.95 -0.62
N LYS A 44 15.50 -2.40 -1.55
CA LYS A 44 14.33 -1.54 -1.28
C LYS A 44 13.78 -0.86 -2.57
N PRO A 45 12.47 -0.52 -2.63
CA PRO A 45 11.38 -0.95 -1.74
C PRO A 45 10.10 -1.38 -2.50
N ALA A 46 9.30 -2.27 -1.89
CA ALA A 46 7.90 -2.48 -2.27
C ALA A 46 7.11 -1.16 -2.35
N ALA A 47 7.49 -0.14 -1.56
CA ALA A 47 6.93 1.20 -1.60
C ALA A 47 7.07 1.89 -2.97
N GLY A 48 8.15 1.64 -3.73
CA GLY A 48 8.34 2.17 -5.07
C GLY A 48 7.36 1.55 -6.07
N THR A 49 7.16 0.24 -5.99
CA THR A 49 6.19 -0.48 -6.84
C THR A 49 4.77 0.00 -6.59
N PHE A 50 4.34 0.15 -5.34
CA PHE A 50 3.02 0.69 -5.02
C PHE A 50 2.83 2.10 -5.59
N TYR A 51 3.83 2.97 -5.44
CA TYR A 51 3.78 4.33 -5.96
C TYR A 51 3.60 4.37 -7.49
N LEU A 52 4.35 3.55 -8.23
CA LEU A 52 4.23 3.46 -9.69
C LEU A 52 2.82 3.00 -10.11
N ILE A 53 2.27 1.99 -9.43
CA ILE A 53 0.90 1.52 -9.69
C ILE A 53 -0.11 2.66 -9.49
N TYR A 54 -0.01 3.42 -8.39
CA TYR A 54 -0.90 4.55 -8.14
C TYR A 54 -0.80 5.63 -9.22
N VAL A 55 0.41 5.98 -9.68
CA VAL A 55 0.60 6.99 -10.75
C VAL A 55 -0.05 6.52 -12.04
N VAL A 56 0.16 5.26 -12.43
CA VAL A 56 -0.46 4.69 -13.65
C VAL A 56 -1.98 4.72 -13.54
N LEU A 57 -2.54 4.26 -12.41
CA LEU A 57 -4.00 4.24 -12.20
C LEU A 57 -4.62 5.64 -12.28
N ASN A 58 -4.02 6.65 -11.64
CA ASN A 58 -4.54 8.02 -11.68
C ASN A 58 -4.38 8.65 -13.07
N THR A 59 -3.34 8.30 -13.81
CA THR A 59 -3.17 8.74 -15.20
C THR A 59 -4.27 8.16 -16.10
N VAL A 60 -4.59 6.88 -15.94
CA VAL A 60 -5.68 6.24 -16.69
C VAL A 60 -7.02 6.90 -16.37
N MET A 61 -7.32 7.17 -15.09
CA MET A 61 -8.53 7.89 -14.69
C MET A 61 -8.63 9.26 -15.37
N LEU A 62 -7.53 10.02 -15.39
CA LEU A 62 -7.49 11.33 -16.02
C LEU A 62 -7.74 11.25 -17.52
N CYS A 63 -7.05 10.35 -18.22
CA CYS A 63 -7.20 10.17 -19.67
C CYS A 63 -8.61 9.72 -20.04
N VAL A 64 -9.14 8.69 -19.36
CA VAL A 64 -10.49 8.18 -19.63
C VAL A 64 -11.53 9.27 -19.33
N GLY A 65 -11.40 10.00 -18.23
CA GLY A 65 -12.30 11.10 -17.88
C GLY A 65 -12.31 12.23 -18.93
N ILE A 66 -11.17 12.57 -19.52
CA ILE A 66 -11.07 13.58 -20.59
C ILE A 66 -11.66 13.06 -21.89
N ILE A 67 -11.30 11.84 -22.31
CA ILE A 67 -11.71 11.27 -23.59
C ILE A 67 -13.23 11.06 -23.61
N THR A 68 -13.79 10.52 -22.52
CA THR A 68 -15.22 10.18 -22.42
C THR A 68 -16.09 11.34 -21.95
N ALA A 69 -15.53 12.55 -21.82
CA ALA A 69 -16.24 13.74 -21.34
C ALA A 69 -17.47 14.12 -22.18
N GLN A 70 -17.49 13.74 -23.46
CA GLN A 70 -18.58 14.04 -24.39
C GLN A 70 -19.51 12.84 -24.66
N ASP A 71 -19.16 11.64 -24.20
CA ASP A 71 -19.80 10.39 -24.61
C ASP A 71 -20.84 9.83 -23.60
N CYS A 72 -21.10 10.52 -22.48
CA CYS A 72 -22.13 10.11 -21.50
C CYS A 72 -23.25 11.15 -21.38
N PRO A 73 -24.25 11.15 -22.30
CA PRO A 73 -25.44 11.99 -22.20
C PRO A 73 -26.31 11.65 -20.98
N ILE A 74 -26.25 10.42 -20.46
CA ILE A 74 -27.05 10.02 -19.29
C ILE A 74 -26.62 10.73 -18.01
N ASN A 75 -25.31 10.97 -17.84
CA ASN A 75 -24.77 11.71 -16.70
C ASN A 75 -23.35 12.24 -17.01
N PRO A 76 -23.21 13.52 -17.39
CA PRO A 76 -21.92 14.12 -17.71
C PRO A 76 -21.00 14.26 -16.48
N LYS A 77 -21.50 13.98 -15.26
CA LYS A 77 -20.71 14.09 -14.03
C LYS A 77 -19.74 12.93 -13.82
N ILE A 78 -19.94 11.78 -14.46
CA ILE A 78 -19.07 10.60 -14.27
C ILE A 78 -17.68 10.79 -14.91
N PRO A 79 -17.57 11.23 -16.19
CA PRO A 79 -16.27 11.55 -16.77
C PRO A 79 -15.56 12.69 -16.02
N ILE A 80 -16.31 13.70 -15.57
CA ILE A 80 -15.78 14.81 -14.75
C ILE A 80 -15.24 14.28 -13.41
N TYR A 81 -15.97 13.36 -12.76
CA TYR A 81 -15.53 12.69 -11.55
C TYR A 81 -14.18 11.99 -11.74
N LEU A 82 -14.05 11.20 -12.81
CA LEU A 82 -12.81 10.49 -13.15
C LEU A 82 -11.65 11.46 -13.44
N ALA A 83 -11.90 12.52 -14.22
CA ALA A 83 -10.89 13.50 -14.57
C ALA A 83 -10.36 14.24 -13.34
N VAL A 84 -11.26 14.74 -12.49
CA VAL A 84 -10.88 15.47 -11.26
C VAL A 84 -10.22 14.53 -10.26
N ALA A 85 -10.74 13.32 -10.06
CA ALA A 85 -10.14 12.34 -9.15
C ALA A 85 -8.72 11.94 -9.61
N GLY A 86 -8.52 11.72 -10.91
CA GLY A 86 -7.20 11.40 -11.47
C GLY A 86 -6.21 12.57 -11.33
N ALA A 87 -6.62 13.79 -11.67
CA ALA A 87 -5.75 14.98 -11.56
C ALA A 87 -5.36 15.27 -10.11
N VAL A 88 -6.33 15.30 -9.21
CA VAL A 88 -6.09 15.56 -7.79
C VAL A 88 -5.25 14.44 -7.18
N GLY A 89 -5.54 13.16 -7.49
CA GLY A 89 -4.76 12.03 -6.99
C GLY A 89 -3.28 12.09 -7.37
N ILE A 90 -2.94 12.51 -8.60
CA ILE A 90 -1.53 12.72 -9.01
C ILE A 90 -0.89 13.82 -8.15
N VAL A 91 -1.57 14.96 -8.03
CA VAL A 91 -1.08 16.13 -7.29
C VAL A 91 -0.89 15.80 -5.81
N SER A 92 -1.86 15.15 -5.17
CA SER A 92 -1.83 14.73 -3.75
C SER A 92 -0.66 13.79 -3.43
N LYS A 93 -0.26 12.92 -4.37
CA LYS A 93 0.87 12.00 -4.16
C LYS A 93 2.23 12.61 -4.51
N LEU A 94 2.27 13.59 -5.41
CA LEU A 94 3.49 14.30 -5.78
C LEU A 94 3.87 15.38 -4.74
N LEU A 95 2.89 16.05 -4.14
CA LEU A 95 3.08 17.12 -3.15
C LEU A 95 3.96 16.71 -1.95
N PRO A 96 3.70 15.60 -1.25
CA PRO A 96 4.54 15.14 -0.14
C PRO A 96 5.98 14.81 -0.59
N PHE A 97 6.15 14.29 -1.81
CA PHE A 97 7.46 13.98 -2.37
C PHE A 97 8.29 15.24 -2.63
N ILE A 98 7.66 16.31 -3.15
CA ILE A 98 8.29 17.63 -3.31
C ILE A 98 8.58 18.23 -1.92
N ASN A 99 7.62 18.14 -1.00
CA ASN A 99 7.78 18.70 0.34
C ASN A 99 8.88 18.02 1.15
N TYR A 100 9.16 16.73 0.91
CA TYR A 100 10.29 16.03 1.50
C TYR A 100 11.64 16.72 1.17
N LYS A 101 11.75 17.32 -0.01
CA LYS A 101 12.94 18.07 -0.44
C LYS A 101 12.94 19.53 0.01
N LEU A 102 11.77 20.17 0.01
CA LEU A 102 11.64 21.62 0.21
C LEU A 102 11.30 22.03 1.65
N GLN A 103 10.81 21.10 2.49
CA GLN A 103 10.53 21.27 3.93
C GLN A 103 9.62 22.47 4.26
N LEU A 104 8.59 22.71 3.43
CA LEU A 104 7.65 23.82 3.60
C LEU A 104 6.39 23.38 4.35
N ASN A 105 6.11 24.02 5.49
CA ASN A 105 4.89 23.78 6.27
C ASN A 105 3.60 24.00 5.47
N VAL A 106 3.59 24.97 4.55
CA VAL A 106 2.40 25.28 3.74
C VAL A 106 1.99 24.11 2.82
N LEU A 107 2.96 23.36 2.29
CA LEU A 107 2.69 22.22 1.40
C LEU A 107 2.04 21.06 2.16
N GLN A 108 2.36 20.90 3.45
CA GLN A 108 1.73 19.90 4.30
C GLN A 108 0.25 20.23 4.55
N TRP A 109 -0.08 21.49 4.83
CA TRP A 109 -1.47 21.93 4.96
C TRP A 109 -2.25 21.75 3.66
N ILE A 110 -1.66 22.11 2.51
CA ILE A 110 -2.25 21.88 1.19
C ILE A 110 -2.50 20.39 0.97
N ALA A 111 -1.54 19.51 1.30
CA ALA A 111 -1.73 18.06 1.18
C ALA A 111 -2.90 17.55 2.04
N TYR A 112 -3.04 18.04 3.28
CA TYR A 112 -4.19 17.69 4.13
C TYR A 112 -5.52 18.14 3.51
N LEU A 113 -5.59 19.36 2.99
CA LEU A 113 -6.78 19.88 2.32
C LEU A 113 -7.15 19.06 1.08
N LEU A 114 -6.16 18.63 0.30
CA LEU A 114 -6.40 17.74 -0.85
C LEU A 114 -6.96 16.38 -0.41
N TYR A 115 -6.46 15.80 0.68
CA TYR A 115 -7.02 14.55 1.21
C TYR A 115 -8.47 14.70 1.68
N VAL A 116 -8.81 15.81 2.34
CA VAL A 116 -10.20 16.10 2.72
C VAL A 116 -11.07 16.28 1.48
N PHE A 117 -10.57 16.98 0.45
CA PHE A 117 -11.25 17.12 -0.82
C PHE A 117 -11.46 15.78 -1.52
N GLU A 118 -10.45 14.91 -1.60
CA GLU A 118 -10.56 13.56 -2.18
C GLU A 118 -11.64 12.74 -1.47
N PHE A 119 -11.72 12.82 -0.15
CA PHE A 119 -12.74 12.13 0.63
C PHE A 119 -14.15 12.67 0.32
N ALA A 120 -14.33 13.99 0.29
CA ALA A 120 -15.61 14.61 -0.09
C ALA A 120 -15.99 14.28 -1.54
N TRP A 121 -15.01 14.29 -2.46
CA TRP A 121 -15.19 13.98 -3.86
C TRP A 121 -15.58 12.52 -4.07
N MET A 122 -14.99 11.59 -3.31
CA MET A 122 -15.38 10.18 -3.29
C MET A 122 -16.85 10.02 -2.92
N ILE A 123 -17.34 10.73 -1.90
CA ILE A 123 -18.76 10.70 -1.50
C ILE A 123 -19.65 11.20 -2.66
N ALA A 124 -19.28 12.31 -3.29
CA ALA A 124 -20.00 12.83 -4.45
C ALA A 124 -20.01 11.83 -5.62
N GLY A 125 -18.86 11.19 -5.89
CA GLY A 125 -18.70 10.12 -6.86
C GLY A 125 -19.64 8.96 -6.60
N SER A 126 -19.77 8.51 -5.35
CA SER A 126 -20.71 7.46 -4.96
C SER A 126 -22.14 7.82 -5.33
N VAL A 127 -22.57 9.05 -5.02
CA VAL A 127 -23.92 9.50 -5.41
C VAL A 127 -24.10 9.43 -6.92
N TRP A 128 -23.16 9.95 -7.71
CA TRP A 128 -23.28 9.97 -9.17
C TRP A 128 -23.23 8.58 -9.80
N ILE A 129 -22.32 7.71 -9.36
CA ILE A 129 -22.14 6.37 -9.92
C ILE A 129 -23.31 5.46 -9.54
N TYR A 130 -23.71 5.43 -8.26
CA TYR A 130 -24.79 4.56 -7.81
C TYR A 130 -26.18 5.06 -8.25
N SER A 131 -26.35 6.36 -8.54
CA SER A 131 -27.65 6.90 -9.01
C SER A 131 -28.13 6.31 -10.34
N ILE A 132 -27.21 5.81 -11.17
CA ILE A 132 -27.51 5.21 -12.47
C ILE A 132 -27.13 3.73 -12.53
N TYR A 133 -27.12 3.05 -11.37
CA TYR A 133 -26.72 1.65 -11.28
C TYR A 133 -27.51 0.76 -12.25
N GLN A 134 -26.78 0.01 -13.09
CA GLN A 134 -27.24 -0.62 -14.33
C GLN A 134 -27.55 0.38 -15.47
N PRO A 135 -26.55 1.19 -15.91
CA PRO A 135 -26.77 2.15 -16.98
C PRO A 135 -26.92 1.43 -18.33
N ASN A 136 -27.57 2.08 -19.28
CA ASN A 136 -27.61 1.61 -20.65
C ASN A 136 -26.26 1.87 -21.34
N TYR A 137 -25.68 0.85 -21.97
CA TYR A 137 -24.42 0.95 -22.72
C TYR A 137 -24.64 1.03 -24.24
N HIS A 138 -25.86 0.79 -24.71
CA HIS A 138 -26.21 0.73 -26.11
C HIS A 138 -26.83 2.06 -26.58
N PRO A 139 -26.19 2.80 -27.50
CA PRO A 139 -26.72 4.06 -28.03
C PRO A 139 -28.09 3.92 -28.70
N SER A 140 -28.43 2.71 -29.16
CA SER A 140 -29.68 2.37 -29.85
C SER A 140 -30.91 2.31 -28.94
N GLU A 141 -30.71 2.29 -27.61
CA GLU A 141 -31.78 2.06 -26.64
C GLU A 141 -32.10 3.30 -25.77
N GLY A 142 -31.46 4.44 -26.04
CA GLY A 142 -31.70 5.72 -25.34
C GLY A 142 -30.41 6.41 -24.85
N PRO A 143 -30.49 7.27 -23.82
CA PRO A 143 -29.31 7.85 -23.19
C PRO A 143 -28.38 6.75 -22.68
N HIS A 144 -27.15 6.73 -23.19
CA HIS A 144 -26.15 5.71 -22.89
C HIS A 144 -24.96 6.32 -22.13
N CYS A 145 -24.12 5.46 -21.56
CA CYS A 145 -22.80 5.87 -21.07
C CYS A 145 -21.74 4.87 -21.52
N ASP A 146 -20.54 5.38 -21.75
CA ASP A 146 -19.40 4.55 -22.10
C ASP A 146 -19.14 3.49 -21.02
N LYS A 147 -19.08 2.24 -21.47
CA LYS A 147 -18.91 1.08 -20.61
C LYS A 147 -17.60 1.16 -19.83
N THR A 148 -16.52 1.58 -20.47
CA THR A 148 -15.20 1.64 -19.85
C THR A 148 -15.16 2.69 -18.75
N ALA A 149 -15.67 3.90 -19.01
CA ALA A 149 -15.72 4.98 -18.03
C ALA A 149 -16.54 4.59 -16.79
N TYR A 150 -17.76 4.07 -16.99
CA TYR A 150 -18.61 3.69 -15.86
C TYR A 150 -18.00 2.56 -15.03
N LEU A 151 -17.54 1.47 -15.68
CA LEU A 151 -16.93 0.35 -14.94
C LEU A 151 -15.66 0.78 -14.22
N LEU A 152 -14.82 1.59 -14.85
CA LEU A 152 -13.61 2.12 -14.22
C LEU A 152 -13.96 2.91 -12.95
N ALA A 153 -14.91 3.83 -13.04
CA ALA A 153 -15.35 4.64 -11.90
C ALA A 153 -15.93 3.75 -10.78
N PHE A 154 -16.79 2.80 -11.13
CA PHE A 154 -17.43 1.87 -10.19
C PHE A 154 -16.42 0.98 -9.47
N TRP A 155 -15.50 0.35 -10.20
CA TRP A 155 -14.52 -0.55 -9.62
C TRP A 155 -13.50 0.19 -8.74
N LEU A 156 -13.04 1.36 -9.18
CA LEU A 156 -12.10 2.16 -8.39
C LEU A 156 -12.74 2.68 -7.10
N LEU A 157 -14.00 3.13 -7.18
CA LEU A 157 -14.76 3.51 -5.99
C LEU A 157 -14.91 2.32 -5.02
N THR A 158 -15.25 1.14 -5.56
CA THR A 158 -15.40 -0.10 -4.77
C THR A 158 -14.09 -0.50 -4.09
N ILE A 159 -12.96 -0.46 -4.81
CA ILE A 159 -11.63 -0.75 -4.26
C ILE A 159 -11.28 0.23 -3.14
N ASN A 160 -11.59 1.52 -3.31
CA ASN A 160 -11.35 2.53 -2.28
C ASN A 160 -12.16 2.24 -1.01
N TYR A 161 -13.44 1.86 -1.15
CA TYR A 161 -14.26 1.44 -0.02
C TYR A 161 -13.71 0.20 0.69
N ILE A 162 -13.24 -0.80 -0.05
CA ILE A 162 -12.59 -1.99 0.53
C ILE A 162 -11.35 -1.58 1.31
N TYR A 163 -10.51 -0.70 0.74
CA TYR A 163 -9.30 -0.20 1.41
C TYR A 163 -9.62 0.55 2.71
N ILE A 164 -10.65 1.41 2.70
CA ILE A 164 -11.13 2.10 3.90
C ILE A 164 -11.64 1.10 4.94
N GLY A 165 -12.46 0.14 4.53
CA GLY A 165 -13.00 -0.89 5.41
C GLY A 165 -11.91 -1.73 6.08
N LEU A 166 -10.89 -2.15 5.31
CA LEU A 166 -9.73 -2.87 5.84
C LEU A 166 -8.92 -2.00 6.80
N THR A 167 -8.67 -0.74 6.45
CA THR A 167 -7.91 0.18 7.32
C THR A 167 -8.61 0.37 8.66
N ILE A 168 -9.94 0.60 8.66
CA ILE A 168 -10.74 0.72 9.87
C ILE A 168 -10.65 -0.58 10.68
N LEU A 169 -10.83 -1.74 10.04
CA LEU A 169 -10.75 -3.04 10.71
C LEU A 169 -9.39 -3.25 11.40
N PHE A 170 -8.28 -3.06 10.67
CA PHE A 170 -6.94 -3.24 11.22
C PHE A 170 -6.63 -2.24 12.34
N THR A 171 -6.98 -0.96 12.18
CA THR A 171 -6.76 0.06 13.21
C THR A 171 -7.57 -0.24 14.47
N CYS A 172 -8.83 -0.62 14.34
CA CYS A 172 -9.67 -1.00 15.48
C CYS A 172 -9.14 -2.24 16.21
N CYS A 173 -8.65 -3.25 15.48
CA CYS A 173 -8.03 -4.43 16.09
C CYS A 173 -6.78 -4.06 16.90
N ILE A 174 -5.88 -3.24 16.33
CA ILE A 174 -4.64 -2.85 17.01
C ILE A 174 -4.93 -1.99 18.23
N LEU A 175 -5.80 -0.99 18.13
CA LEU A 175 -6.19 -0.14 19.26
C LEU A 175 -6.86 -0.96 20.38
N GLY A 176 -7.76 -1.89 20.01
CA GLY A 176 -8.38 -2.79 20.98
C GLY A 176 -7.36 -3.67 21.72
N CYS A 177 -6.41 -4.27 20.99
CA CYS A 177 -5.33 -5.06 21.59
C CYS A 177 -4.45 -4.22 22.52
N LEU A 178 -4.06 -3.00 22.11
CA LEU A 178 -3.23 -2.11 22.91
C LEU A 178 -3.94 -1.69 24.21
N LEU A 179 -5.23 -1.35 24.15
CA LEU A 179 -6.01 -0.98 25.33
C LEU A 179 -6.11 -2.14 26.33
N VAL A 180 -6.30 -3.38 25.85
CA VAL A 180 -6.34 -4.57 26.69
C VAL A 180 -4.96 -4.85 27.32
N CYS A 181 -3.87 -4.73 26.54
CA CYS A 181 -2.52 -4.90 27.04
C CYS A 181 -2.17 -3.87 28.13
N VAL A 182 -2.50 -2.60 27.90
CA VAL A 182 -2.29 -1.52 28.87
C VAL A 182 -3.12 -1.73 30.13
N ALA A 183 -4.40 -2.11 30.01
CA ALA A 183 -5.26 -2.40 31.15
C ALA A 183 -4.71 -3.55 32.01
N LYS A 184 -4.21 -4.63 31.39
CA LYS A 184 -3.57 -5.74 32.10
C LYS A 184 -2.27 -5.32 32.79
N PHE A 185 -1.46 -4.48 32.15
CA PHE A 185 -0.22 -3.97 32.75
C PHE A 185 -0.49 -3.08 33.96
N ILE A 186 -1.47 -2.17 33.86
CA ILE A 186 -1.89 -1.32 34.98
C ILE A 186 -2.39 -2.18 36.17
N ASN A 187 -3.19 -3.21 35.90
CA ASN A 187 -3.67 -4.12 36.94
C ASN A 187 -2.53 -4.91 37.61
N PHE A 188 -1.52 -5.32 36.84
CA PHE A 188 -0.34 -5.99 37.38
C PHE A 188 0.50 -5.06 38.25
N CYS A 189 0.75 -3.81 37.83
CA CYS A 189 1.45 -2.83 38.66
C CYS A 189 0.69 -2.53 39.95
N LYS A 190 -0.65 -2.41 39.89
CA LYS A 190 -1.47 -2.21 41.08
C LYS A 190 -1.35 -3.38 42.07
N SER A 191 -1.27 -4.62 41.57
CA SER A 191 -1.06 -5.81 42.40
C SER A 191 0.35 -5.92 43.03
N ILE A 192 1.32 -5.11 42.61
CA ILE A 192 2.66 -5.07 43.23
C ILE A 192 2.71 -4.00 44.34
N GLU A 193 1.87 -2.98 44.25
CA GLU A 193 1.77 -1.89 45.24
C GLU A 193 0.97 -2.31 46.49
N ASP A 194 0.01 -3.25 46.34
CA ASP A 194 -0.80 -3.86 47.41
C ASP A 194 -0.10 -5.05 48.08
#